data_AF-A0A9D2Q084-F1
#
_entry.id   AF-A0A9D2Q084-F1
#
_cell.length_a   1.000
_cell.length_b   1.000
_cell.length_c   1.000
_cell.angle_alpha   90.00
_cell.angle_beta   90.00
_cell.angle_gamma   90.00
#
_symmetry.space_group_name_H-M   'P 1'
#
loop_
_entity.id
_entity.type
_entity.pdbx_description
1 polymer ?
#
loop_
_entity_poly.entity_id
_entity_poly.type
_entity_poly.pdbx_seq_one_letter_code
_entity_poly.pdbx_strand_id
1 'polypeptide(L)'
;MTLLIETPPTAPAPAGPSSAPGPERARRPLTIGNLTVDTPVMLAPMAGVTNMAFRVLCREFGALHSLDDGGLFPTEMVTTRALIEDHTESWRLLRMDSRERPRSVQLYGVDPAVVARSIEMILERDGADHIDLNFGCPVPKVTRRGGGGVLPWKDELFTRILRAAVDAAGDVPVTVKTRKGVDDDHLTYRDAGLIAQEVGAAAITLHGRTVKEQYSGTADWTSIADLKQTVTDIPVLGNGDVWSAEDALRMMDETGADGVVVGRGCQGRPWLFADLAAGFSGSAERIRPGLGDVARILRRHAELLTEFYESEDRGVKDLRKHVAWYFKGYPVGGDMRRRLATMESLADLDEKLAELDLSAPYPGTDVEGPRGRTGHPRNATVPAGWMDSRALSDEHRARLHEAELDISGG
;
A
#
# COMPACT_ATOMS: atom_id res chain seq x y z
N MET A 1 -43.05 0.68 -35.88
CA MET A 1 -42.90 2.14 -35.80
C MET A 1 -41.73 2.40 -34.86
N THR A 2 -40.58 2.62 -35.47
CA THR A 2 -39.25 2.66 -34.85
C THR A 2 -39.06 4.01 -34.17
N LEU A 3 -38.83 4.02 -32.85
CA LEU A 3 -38.50 5.23 -32.10
C LEU A 3 -36.99 5.33 -31.93
N LEU A 4 -36.47 6.47 -32.38
CA LEU A 4 -35.09 6.85 -32.53
C LEU A 4 -34.39 7.05 -31.18
N ILE A 5 -33.14 6.60 -31.12
CA ILE A 5 -32.18 6.84 -30.04
C ILE A 5 -31.55 8.21 -30.30
N GLU A 6 -31.73 9.17 -29.39
CA GLU A 6 -31.03 10.46 -29.42
C GLU A 6 -29.60 10.33 -28.87
N THR A 7 -28.67 10.90 -29.61
CA THR A 7 -27.23 11.03 -29.34
C THR A 7 -26.92 11.97 -28.16
N PRO A 8 -25.87 11.69 -27.35
CA PRO A 8 -25.44 12.58 -26.27
C PRO A 8 -24.73 13.85 -26.79
N PRO A 9 -24.73 14.96 -25.99
CA PRO A 9 -24.19 16.24 -26.41
C PRO A 9 -22.65 16.26 -26.52
N THR A 10 -22.18 16.95 -27.57
CA THR A 10 -20.78 17.23 -27.91
C THR A 10 -20.03 18.04 -26.85
N ALA A 11 -18.84 17.58 -26.47
CA ALA A 11 -17.89 18.28 -25.60
C ALA A 11 -17.37 19.60 -26.22
N PRO A 12 -17.06 20.63 -25.40
CA PRO A 12 -16.45 21.86 -25.91
C PRO A 12 -14.98 21.65 -26.32
N ALA A 13 -14.56 22.36 -27.36
CA ALA A 13 -13.22 22.29 -27.95
C ALA A 13 -12.11 22.76 -26.97
N PRO A 14 -10.93 22.11 -26.96
CA PRO A 14 -9.82 22.51 -26.10
C PRO A 14 -9.16 23.82 -26.59
N ALA A 15 -8.85 24.71 -25.65
CA ALA A 15 -7.93 25.82 -25.87
C ALA A 15 -6.49 25.26 -26.04
N GLY A 16 -5.72 25.87 -26.94
CA GLY A 16 -4.52 25.30 -27.55
C GLY A 16 -3.30 25.04 -26.65
N PRO A 17 -2.26 24.38 -27.20
CA PRO A 17 -1.13 23.84 -26.45
C PRO A 17 0.01 24.86 -26.33
N SER A 18 0.63 24.95 -25.15
CA SER A 18 2.01 25.41 -25.04
C SER A 18 2.67 24.95 -23.74
N SER A 19 3.17 23.72 -23.76
CA SER A 19 4.55 23.41 -23.38
C SER A 19 4.88 22.07 -24.03
N ALA A 20 6.04 21.99 -24.68
CA ALA A 20 6.44 20.84 -25.46
C ALA A 20 6.39 19.55 -24.60
N PRO A 21 5.88 18.42 -25.10
CA PRO A 21 6.04 17.15 -24.42
C PRO A 21 7.54 16.86 -24.34
N GLY A 22 8.03 16.65 -23.11
CA GLY A 22 9.37 16.12 -22.88
C GLY A 22 9.56 14.78 -23.61
N PRO A 23 10.81 14.28 -23.73
CA PRO A 23 11.11 13.10 -24.52
C PRO A 23 10.18 11.96 -24.11
N GLU A 24 9.59 11.34 -25.12
CA GLU A 24 8.71 10.17 -25.08
C GLU A 24 9.17 9.22 -23.97
N ARG A 25 8.55 9.32 -22.78
CA ARG A 25 8.90 8.50 -21.62
C ARG A 25 8.46 7.08 -21.93
N ALA A 26 9.37 6.33 -22.56
CA ALA A 26 9.17 4.92 -22.81
C ALA A 26 8.87 4.25 -21.47
N ARG A 27 7.65 3.69 -21.41
CA ARG A 27 7.18 2.74 -20.40
C ARG A 27 8.35 1.84 -20.00
N ARG A 28 8.77 1.89 -18.74
CA ARG A 28 9.60 0.83 -18.18
C ARG A 28 8.72 0.04 -17.24
N PRO A 29 8.10 -1.05 -17.72
CA PRO A 29 7.44 -2.00 -16.84
C PRO A 29 8.40 -2.40 -15.72
N LEU A 30 7.86 -2.54 -14.52
CA LEU A 30 8.60 -3.05 -13.37
C LEU A 30 8.63 -4.58 -13.48
N THR A 31 9.82 -5.15 -13.50
CA THR A 31 10.00 -6.61 -13.48
C THR A 31 10.36 -7.06 -12.07
N ILE A 32 9.54 -7.92 -11.47
CA ILE A 32 9.77 -8.49 -10.12
C ILE A 32 9.88 -10.01 -10.28
N GLY A 33 11.11 -10.52 -10.36
CA GLY A 33 11.36 -11.92 -10.68
C GLY A 33 10.77 -12.29 -12.04
N ASN A 34 9.80 -13.19 -12.05
CA ASN A 34 9.07 -13.62 -13.26
C ASN A 34 7.81 -12.78 -13.56
N LEU A 35 7.46 -11.80 -12.72
CA LEU A 35 6.31 -10.94 -12.93
C LEU A 35 6.69 -9.65 -13.65
N THR A 36 5.83 -9.20 -14.56
CA THR A 36 5.92 -7.87 -15.18
C THR A 36 4.69 -7.06 -14.77
N VAL A 37 4.94 -5.85 -14.26
CA VAL A 37 3.94 -4.88 -13.85
C VAL A 37 4.10 -3.66 -14.77
N ASP A 38 3.15 -3.46 -15.68
CA ASP A 38 3.20 -2.44 -16.73
C ASP A 38 3.16 -1.03 -16.15
N THR A 39 2.33 -0.83 -15.13
CA THR A 39 2.34 0.40 -14.32
C THR A 39 3.29 0.17 -13.15
N PRO A 40 4.47 0.82 -13.07
CA PRO A 40 5.49 0.58 -12.04
C PRO A 40 5.10 1.17 -10.67
N VAL A 41 3.92 0.79 -10.19
CA VAL A 41 3.24 1.27 -9.01
C VAL A 41 2.82 0.06 -8.19
N MET A 42 3.13 0.12 -6.89
CA MET A 42 2.61 -0.83 -5.92
C MET A 42 1.73 -0.10 -4.90
N LEU A 43 0.58 -0.66 -4.53
CA LEU A 43 -0.18 -0.21 -3.37
C LEU A 43 0.59 -0.55 -2.10
N ALA A 44 0.80 0.41 -1.20
CA ALA A 44 1.40 0.13 0.10
C ALA A 44 0.39 -0.66 0.97
N PRO A 45 0.80 -1.77 1.60
CA PRO A 45 -0.03 -2.45 2.58
C PRO A 45 -0.33 -1.55 3.78
N MET A 46 -1.62 -1.33 4.05
CA MET A 46 -2.09 -0.54 5.17
C MET A 46 -3.15 -1.33 5.92
N ALA A 47 -2.77 -1.86 7.08
CA ALA A 47 -3.67 -2.58 7.97
C ALA A 47 -4.92 -1.75 8.28
N GLY A 48 -6.07 -2.40 8.20
CA GLY A 48 -7.39 -1.80 8.29
C GLY A 48 -7.74 -0.87 7.12
N VAL A 49 -7.05 -0.90 5.98
CA VAL A 49 -7.38 -0.03 4.84
C VAL A 49 -7.35 -0.79 3.52
N THR A 50 -6.27 -1.54 3.24
CA THR A 50 -6.04 -2.20 1.93
C THR A 50 -6.53 -3.65 1.90
N ASN A 51 -7.72 -3.88 2.46
CA ASN A 51 -8.44 -5.15 2.30
C ASN A 51 -8.83 -5.38 0.83
N MET A 52 -9.35 -6.58 0.53
CA MET A 52 -9.78 -6.94 -0.82
C MET A 52 -10.70 -5.90 -1.44
N ALA A 53 -11.68 -5.38 -0.68
CA ALA A 53 -12.63 -4.39 -1.16
C ALA A 53 -11.94 -3.12 -1.69
N PHE A 54 -10.97 -2.59 -0.94
CA PHE A 54 -10.25 -1.40 -1.36
C PHE A 54 -9.28 -1.69 -2.52
N ARG A 55 -8.62 -2.85 -2.54
CA ARG A 55 -7.71 -3.24 -3.63
C ARG A 55 -8.47 -3.39 -4.96
N VAL A 56 -9.60 -4.09 -4.94
CA VAL A 56 -10.51 -4.20 -6.09
C VAL A 56 -10.92 -2.81 -6.57
N LEU A 57 -11.31 -1.92 -5.68
CA LEU A 57 -11.73 -0.58 -6.06
C LEU A 57 -10.60 0.22 -6.72
N CYS A 58 -9.36 0.13 -6.19
CA CYS A 58 -8.20 0.74 -6.84
C CYS A 58 -7.92 0.15 -8.22
N ARG A 59 -8.05 -1.17 -8.39
CA ARG A 59 -7.90 -1.87 -9.67
C ARG A 59 -8.95 -1.46 -10.70
N GLU A 60 -10.22 -1.34 -10.28
CA GLU A 60 -11.31 -0.86 -11.14
C GLU A 60 -10.98 0.52 -11.75
N PHE A 61 -10.28 1.39 -11.01
CA PHE A 61 -9.78 2.67 -11.53
C PHE A 61 -8.51 2.54 -12.36
N GLY A 62 -7.53 1.75 -11.93
CA GLY A 62 -6.28 1.55 -12.68
C GLY A 62 -6.51 0.95 -14.07
N ALA A 63 -7.52 0.08 -14.22
CA ALA A 63 -7.93 -0.54 -15.47
C ALA A 63 -8.42 0.46 -16.54
N LEU A 64 -8.74 1.71 -16.17
CA LEU A 64 -9.12 2.75 -17.12
C LEU A 64 -7.98 3.14 -18.07
N HIS A 65 -6.73 2.99 -17.62
CA HIS A 65 -5.54 3.43 -18.37
C HIS A 65 -4.39 2.41 -18.38
N SER A 66 -4.58 1.22 -17.80
CA SER A 66 -3.57 0.16 -17.78
C SER A 66 -4.12 -1.22 -18.13
N LEU A 67 -3.27 -2.06 -18.70
CA LEU A 67 -3.57 -3.47 -19.02
C LEU A 67 -3.44 -4.40 -17.80
N ASP A 68 -2.72 -3.97 -16.76
CA ASP A 68 -2.50 -4.70 -15.50
C ASP A 68 -3.31 -4.14 -14.32
N ASP A 69 -4.41 -3.43 -14.61
CA ASP A 69 -5.27 -2.76 -13.65
C ASP A 69 -4.56 -1.74 -12.72
N GLY A 70 -3.46 -1.17 -13.19
CA GLY A 70 -2.79 -0.03 -12.54
C GLY A 70 -1.75 -0.40 -11.49
N GLY A 71 -1.22 -1.63 -11.55
CA GLY A 71 -0.01 -2.02 -10.83
C GLY A 71 -0.15 -3.27 -9.96
N LEU A 72 0.64 -3.33 -8.88
CA LEU A 72 0.68 -4.46 -7.95
C LEU A 72 0.00 -4.12 -6.62
N PHE A 73 -0.87 -5.00 -6.14
CA PHE A 73 -1.75 -4.73 -5.00
C PHE A 73 -1.58 -5.78 -3.89
N PRO A 74 -0.56 -5.66 -3.02
CA PRO A 74 -0.39 -6.59 -1.92
C PRO A 74 -1.53 -6.48 -0.90
N THR A 75 -1.83 -7.60 -0.23
CA THR A 75 -2.77 -7.65 0.89
C THR A 75 -2.36 -6.73 2.03
N GLU A 76 -3.25 -6.56 2.99
CA GLU A 76 -2.82 -6.16 4.33
C GLU A 76 -1.78 -7.13 4.88
N MET A 77 -0.95 -6.63 5.79
CA MET A 77 0.06 -7.41 6.48
C MET A 77 -0.60 -8.49 7.35
N VAL A 78 -0.22 -9.75 7.15
CA VAL A 78 -0.65 -10.88 7.99
C VAL A 78 0.55 -11.46 8.75
N THR A 79 0.36 -11.78 10.04
CA THR A 79 1.42 -12.47 10.81
C THR A 79 1.57 -13.91 10.35
N THR A 80 2.80 -14.35 10.19
CA THR A 80 3.09 -15.73 9.80
C THR A 80 2.61 -16.72 10.86
N ARG A 81 2.76 -16.40 12.15
CA ARG A 81 2.28 -17.22 13.26
C ARG A 81 0.77 -17.48 13.22
N ALA A 82 -0.04 -16.47 12.93
CA ALA A 82 -1.50 -16.64 12.94
C ALA A 82 -1.99 -17.50 11.77
N LEU A 83 -1.22 -17.61 10.68
CA LEU A 83 -1.49 -18.56 9.60
C LEU A 83 -1.15 -19.99 9.99
N ILE A 84 -0.04 -20.20 10.70
CA ILE A 84 0.33 -21.50 11.26
C ILE A 84 -0.73 -21.99 12.27
N GLU A 85 -1.27 -21.08 13.07
CA GLU A 85 -2.33 -21.35 14.05
C GLU A 85 -3.74 -21.41 13.41
N ASP A 86 -3.83 -21.30 12.08
CA ASP A 86 -5.06 -21.42 11.29
C ASP A 86 -6.18 -20.45 11.70
N HIS A 87 -5.80 -19.22 12.09
CA HIS A 87 -6.77 -18.19 12.48
C HIS A 87 -7.61 -17.74 11.28
N THR A 88 -8.93 -17.89 11.37
CA THR A 88 -9.88 -17.55 10.30
C THR A 88 -9.77 -16.10 9.82
N GLU A 89 -9.60 -15.14 10.75
CA GLU A 89 -9.47 -13.72 10.37
C GLU A 89 -8.17 -13.44 9.61
N SER A 90 -7.07 -14.12 9.94
CA SER A 90 -5.79 -13.99 9.22
C SER A 90 -5.89 -14.52 7.80
N TRP A 91 -6.56 -15.66 7.61
CA TRP A 91 -6.86 -16.18 6.27
C TRP A 91 -7.81 -15.27 5.49
N ARG A 92 -8.77 -14.61 6.16
CA ARG A 92 -9.63 -13.61 5.49
C ARG A 92 -8.82 -12.43 4.96
N LEU A 93 -7.80 -11.95 5.66
CA LEU A 93 -6.94 -10.87 5.17
C LEU A 93 -6.19 -11.24 3.88
N LEU A 94 -5.96 -12.54 3.65
CA LEU A 94 -5.37 -13.08 2.41
C LEU A 94 -6.39 -13.32 1.29
N ARG A 95 -7.70 -13.08 1.52
CA ARG A 95 -8.72 -13.26 0.49
C ARG A 95 -8.42 -12.36 -0.70
N MET A 96 -8.47 -12.98 -1.88
CA MET A 96 -8.31 -12.34 -3.19
C MET A 96 -9.63 -12.39 -3.94
N ASP A 97 -9.98 -11.33 -4.65
CA ASP A 97 -11.00 -11.37 -5.69
C ASP A 97 -10.47 -12.13 -6.92
N SER A 98 -11.37 -12.74 -7.69
CA SER A 98 -11.04 -13.39 -8.97
C SER A 98 -10.29 -12.50 -9.97
N ARG A 99 -10.49 -11.17 -9.88
CA ARG A 99 -9.86 -10.14 -10.71
C ARG A 99 -8.46 -9.76 -10.23
N GLU A 100 -8.05 -10.16 -9.02
CA GLU A 100 -6.73 -9.82 -8.49
C GLU A 100 -5.68 -10.77 -9.07
N ARG A 101 -5.05 -10.32 -10.16
CA ARG A 101 -3.89 -10.98 -10.76
C ARG A 101 -2.78 -9.97 -11.07
N PRO A 102 -1.52 -10.26 -10.70
CA PRO A 102 -1.07 -11.35 -9.81
C PRO A 102 -1.59 -11.18 -8.36
N ARG A 103 -1.75 -12.29 -7.64
CA ARG A 103 -2.12 -12.35 -6.21
C ARG A 103 -0.90 -12.02 -5.36
N SER A 104 -0.90 -10.86 -4.71
CA SER A 104 0.24 -10.36 -3.95
C SER A 104 -0.06 -10.38 -2.45
N VAL A 105 0.72 -11.13 -1.67
CA VAL A 105 0.50 -11.29 -0.23
C VAL A 105 1.62 -10.64 0.57
N GLN A 106 1.28 -9.78 1.55
CA GLN A 106 2.27 -9.28 2.49
C GLN A 106 2.25 -10.06 3.81
N LEU A 107 3.41 -10.59 4.19
CA LEU A 107 3.63 -11.28 5.45
C LEU A 107 4.48 -10.46 6.41
N TYR A 108 4.31 -10.78 7.69
CA TYR A 108 5.14 -10.30 8.78
C TYR A 108 5.52 -11.48 9.67
N GLY A 109 6.81 -11.67 9.89
CA GLY A 109 7.32 -12.72 10.75
C GLY A 109 8.71 -12.39 11.29
N VAL A 110 9.06 -13.04 12.39
CA VAL A 110 10.34 -12.85 13.08
C VAL A 110 11.10 -14.17 13.26
N ASP A 111 10.47 -15.30 13.00
CA ASP A 111 11.10 -16.62 13.03
C ASP A 111 11.23 -17.17 11.59
N PRO A 112 12.46 -17.46 11.11
CA PRO A 112 12.68 -17.98 9.76
C PRO A 112 11.87 -19.24 9.42
N ALA A 113 11.72 -20.17 10.37
CA ALA A 113 11.03 -21.43 10.14
C ALA A 113 9.51 -21.21 10.06
N VAL A 114 8.96 -20.31 10.89
CA VAL A 114 7.55 -19.93 10.84
C VAL A 114 7.23 -19.21 9.53
N VAL A 115 8.11 -18.31 9.09
CA VAL A 115 7.96 -17.61 7.80
C VAL A 115 7.95 -18.60 6.64
N ALA A 116 8.96 -19.47 6.54
CA ALA A 116 9.03 -20.50 5.51
C ALA A 116 7.75 -21.36 5.47
N ARG A 117 7.34 -21.92 6.63
CA ARG A 117 6.15 -22.77 6.69
C ARG A 117 4.87 -22.02 6.32
N SER A 118 4.75 -20.74 6.68
CA SER A 118 3.57 -19.95 6.31
C SER A 118 3.49 -19.70 4.80
N ILE A 119 4.63 -19.48 4.13
CA ILE A 119 4.71 -19.34 2.67
C ILE A 119 4.31 -20.66 2.01
N GLU A 120 4.87 -21.78 2.43
CA GLU A 120 4.47 -23.11 1.94
C GLU A 120 2.96 -23.32 2.07
N MET A 121 2.38 -23.00 3.23
CA MET A 121 0.93 -23.12 3.47
C MET A 121 0.08 -22.25 2.55
N ILE A 122 0.57 -21.07 2.15
CA ILE A 122 -0.10 -20.19 1.20
C ILE A 122 -0.01 -20.79 -0.21
N LEU A 123 1.16 -21.27 -0.61
CA LEU A 123 1.39 -21.84 -1.94
C LEU A 123 0.67 -23.18 -2.14
N GLU A 124 0.60 -24.03 -1.10
CA GLU A 124 -0.20 -25.26 -1.06
C GLU A 124 -1.69 -25.01 -1.36
N ARG A 125 -2.18 -23.80 -1.07
CA ARG A 125 -3.56 -23.36 -1.31
C ARG A 125 -3.74 -22.55 -2.60
N ASP A 126 -2.71 -22.46 -3.45
CA ASP A 126 -2.67 -21.57 -4.61
C ASP A 126 -3.03 -20.12 -4.22
N GLY A 127 -2.45 -19.64 -3.11
CA GLY A 127 -2.85 -18.38 -2.48
C GLY A 127 -2.11 -17.13 -2.97
N ALA A 128 -0.95 -17.29 -3.62
CA ALA A 128 -0.09 -16.17 -3.99
C ALA A 128 0.72 -16.42 -5.27
N ASP A 129 0.89 -15.36 -6.05
CA ASP A 129 1.81 -15.26 -7.18
C ASP A 129 3.01 -14.35 -6.84
N HIS A 130 2.96 -13.66 -5.69
CA HIS A 130 3.99 -12.77 -5.17
C HIS A 130 3.91 -12.70 -3.64
N ILE A 131 5.05 -12.74 -2.95
CA ILE A 131 5.16 -12.61 -1.50
C ILE A 131 5.97 -11.35 -1.17
N ASP A 132 5.44 -10.46 -0.32
CA ASP A 132 6.18 -9.32 0.22
C ASP A 132 6.40 -9.49 1.72
N LEU A 133 7.58 -9.13 2.22
CA LEU A 133 7.89 -9.17 3.65
C LEU A 133 7.97 -7.78 4.27
N ASN A 134 7.20 -7.59 5.34
CA ASN A 134 7.17 -6.32 6.07
C ASN A 134 8.30 -6.21 7.10
N PHE A 135 9.21 -5.27 6.85
CA PHE A 135 10.24 -4.81 7.77
C PHE A 135 10.21 -3.29 7.94
N GLY A 136 9.02 -2.68 7.81
CA GLY A 136 8.86 -1.22 7.81
C GLY A 136 7.87 -0.68 8.84
N CYS A 137 7.08 -1.55 9.49
CA CYS A 137 6.05 -1.14 10.42
C CYS A 137 6.63 -0.41 11.66
N PRO A 138 6.27 0.86 11.92
CA PRO A 138 6.79 1.62 13.06
C PRO A 138 5.91 1.51 14.32
N VAL A 139 4.88 0.67 14.31
CA VAL A 139 3.86 0.64 15.37
C VAL A 139 4.47 0.08 16.66
N PRO A 140 4.34 0.76 17.82
CA PRO A 140 4.95 0.32 19.07
C PRO A 140 4.56 -1.10 19.52
N LYS A 141 3.34 -1.55 19.21
CA LYS A 141 2.88 -2.93 19.47
C LYS A 141 3.82 -3.97 18.84
N VAL A 142 4.39 -3.64 17.68
CA VAL A 142 5.30 -4.48 16.89
C VAL A 142 6.76 -4.25 17.30
N THR A 143 7.20 -2.99 17.27
CA THR A 143 8.62 -2.66 17.45
C THR A 143 9.12 -2.98 18.85
N ARG A 144 8.26 -2.87 19.88
CA ARG A 144 8.67 -3.12 21.28
C ARG A 144 9.06 -4.57 21.56
N ARG A 145 8.73 -5.48 20.65
CA ARG A 145 9.05 -6.91 20.72
C ARG A 145 10.15 -7.30 19.72
N GLY A 146 10.79 -6.34 19.07
CA GLY A 146 11.91 -6.58 18.14
C GLY A 146 11.49 -6.85 16.69
N GLY A 147 10.21 -6.67 16.36
CA GLY A 147 9.70 -6.84 14.99
C GLY A 147 9.53 -5.54 14.21
N GLY A 148 9.17 -5.66 12.93
CA GLY A 148 8.78 -4.52 12.09
C GLY A 148 10.01 -3.71 11.69
N GLY A 149 9.88 -2.38 11.71
CA GLY A 149 10.94 -1.47 11.26
C GLY A 149 12.24 -1.49 12.07
N VAL A 150 12.27 -2.18 13.21
CA VAL A 150 13.47 -2.29 14.06
C VAL A 150 14.19 -3.63 13.91
N LEU A 151 13.57 -4.60 13.23
CA LEU A 151 14.15 -5.91 12.99
C LEU A 151 15.39 -5.84 12.08
N PRO A 152 15.43 -5.03 11.00
CA PRO A 152 16.62 -4.93 10.14
C PRO A 152 17.91 -4.52 10.87
N TRP A 153 17.84 -3.99 12.09
CA TRP A 153 19.01 -3.78 12.93
C TRP A 153 19.68 -5.11 13.33
N LYS A 154 18.94 -6.21 13.43
CA LYS A 154 19.48 -7.55 13.64
C LYS A 154 19.76 -8.21 12.30
N ASP A 155 20.84 -7.80 11.65
CA ASP A 155 21.21 -8.21 10.28
C ASP A 155 21.23 -9.73 10.08
N GLU A 156 21.85 -10.52 10.96
CA GLU A 156 21.88 -11.98 10.85
C GLU A 156 20.48 -12.59 10.95
N LEU A 157 19.60 -12.03 11.79
CA LEU A 157 18.21 -12.47 11.87
C LEU A 157 17.46 -12.12 10.58
N PHE A 158 17.60 -10.88 10.11
CA PHE A 158 17.00 -10.40 8.87
C PHE A 158 17.41 -11.27 7.68
N THR A 159 18.70 -11.54 7.51
CA THR A 159 19.24 -12.43 6.47
C THR A 159 18.64 -13.83 6.55
N ARG A 160 18.56 -14.42 7.75
CA ARG A 160 18.00 -15.77 7.92
C ARG A 160 16.51 -15.84 7.59
N ILE A 161 15.73 -14.83 7.98
CA ILE A 161 14.30 -14.77 7.64
C ILE A 161 14.12 -14.65 6.13
N LEU A 162 14.85 -13.72 5.49
CA LEU A 162 14.67 -13.46 4.08
C LEU A 162 15.13 -14.64 3.22
N ARG A 163 16.26 -15.27 3.56
CA ARG A 163 16.72 -16.49 2.90
C ARG A 163 15.67 -17.62 3.03
N ALA A 164 15.17 -17.86 4.24
CA ALA A 164 14.15 -18.89 4.46
C ALA A 164 12.87 -18.61 3.66
N ALA A 165 12.49 -17.34 3.50
CA ALA A 165 11.35 -16.97 2.68
C ALA A 165 11.57 -17.20 1.18
N VAL A 166 12.73 -16.78 0.65
CA VAL A 166 13.10 -17.00 -0.76
C VAL A 166 13.16 -18.50 -1.06
N ASP A 167 13.83 -19.28 -0.21
CA ASP A 167 13.95 -20.73 -0.37
C ASP A 167 12.58 -21.42 -0.35
N ALA A 168 11.67 -21.02 0.54
CA ALA A 168 10.32 -21.59 0.65
C ALA A 168 9.38 -21.18 -0.50
N ALA A 169 9.60 -20.00 -1.10
CA ALA A 169 8.76 -19.49 -2.16
C ALA A 169 9.07 -20.12 -3.53
N GLY A 170 10.30 -20.60 -3.73
CA GLY A 170 10.74 -21.20 -5.01
C GLY A 170 10.65 -20.18 -6.15
N ASP A 171 9.83 -20.48 -7.16
CA ASP A 171 9.65 -19.61 -8.34
C ASP A 171 8.75 -18.39 -8.09
N VAL A 172 8.07 -18.33 -6.93
CA VAL A 172 7.26 -17.17 -6.55
C VAL A 172 8.17 -16.05 -6.05
N PRO A 173 8.17 -14.86 -6.68
CA PRO A 173 9.06 -13.78 -6.27
C PRO A 173 8.75 -13.28 -4.86
N VAL A 174 9.82 -13.13 -4.06
CA VAL A 174 9.78 -12.56 -2.71
C VAL A 174 10.35 -11.15 -2.73
N THR A 175 9.58 -10.15 -2.28
CA THR A 175 10.06 -8.77 -2.11
C THR A 175 10.15 -8.36 -0.65
N VAL A 176 10.84 -7.25 -0.40
CA VAL A 176 11.04 -6.71 0.94
C VAL A 176 10.57 -5.28 0.99
N LYS A 177 9.79 -4.91 2.01
CA LYS A 177 9.44 -3.51 2.30
C LYS A 177 10.03 -3.04 3.62
N THR A 178 10.92 -2.05 3.56
CA THR A 178 11.63 -1.52 4.74
C THR A 178 11.56 0.00 4.89
N ARG A 179 12.19 0.51 5.95
CA ARG A 179 12.44 1.93 6.26
C ARG A 179 13.94 2.21 6.21
N LYS A 180 14.33 3.49 6.28
CA LYS A 180 15.74 3.92 6.38
C LYS A 180 16.50 3.23 7.53
N GLY A 181 15.82 2.98 8.63
CA GLY A 181 16.38 2.40 9.84
C GLY A 181 15.53 2.75 11.04
N VAL A 182 16.08 2.59 12.24
CA VAL A 182 15.36 2.88 13.49
C VAL A 182 15.29 4.39 13.74
N ASP A 183 16.43 5.05 13.61
CA ASP A 183 16.65 6.49 13.70
C ASP A 183 17.93 6.86 12.90
N ASP A 184 18.40 8.10 13.01
CA ASP A 184 19.52 8.62 12.23
C ASP A 184 20.89 8.00 12.62
N ASP A 185 21.02 7.48 13.85
CA ASP A 185 22.24 6.82 14.33
C ASP A 185 22.24 5.32 13.99
N HIS A 186 21.08 4.78 13.59
CA HIS A 186 20.85 3.35 13.36
C HIS A 186 20.18 3.09 12.01
N LEU A 187 20.81 3.57 10.94
CA LEU A 187 20.41 3.32 9.55
C LEU A 187 20.75 1.88 9.13
N THR A 188 19.84 1.25 8.40
CA THR A 188 19.94 -0.17 7.99
C THR A 188 19.65 -0.41 6.52
N TYR A 189 19.14 0.60 5.79
CA TYR A 189 18.61 0.39 4.44
C TYR A 189 19.63 -0.09 3.40
N ARG A 190 20.89 0.37 3.49
CA ARG A 190 21.97 -0.10 2.60
C ARG A 190 22.27 -1.58 2.83
N ASP A 191 22.53 -1.95 4.10
CA ASP A 191 22.75 -3.34 4.50
C ASP A 191 21.57 -4.22 4.09
N ALA A 192 20.34 -3.77 4.39
CA ALA A 192 19.13 -4.51 4.06
C ALA A 192 18.95 -4.71 2.55
N GLY A 193 19.31 -3.71 1.74
CA GLY A 193 19.30 -3.81 0.28
C GLY A 193 20.31 -4.81 -0.27
N LEU A 194 21.56 -4.75 0.21
CA LEU A 194 22.61 -5.69 -0.19
C LEU A 194 22.27 -7.12 0.23
N ILE A 195 21.76 -7.30 1.45
CA ILE A 195 21.30 -8.61 1.93
C ILE A 195 20.15 -9.12 1.06
N ALA A 196 19.17 -8.26 0.74
CA ALA A 196 18.04 -8.65 -0.10
C ALA A 196 18.47 -9.13 -1.49
N GLN A 197 19.41 -8.40 -2.11
CA GLN A 197 20.04 -8.81 -3.35
C GLN A 197 20.78 -10.15 -3.21
N GLU A 198 21.63 -10.29 -2.19
CA GLU A 198 22.47 -11.47 -1.98
C GLU A 198 21.65 -12.76 -1.78
N VAL A 199 20.54 -12.68 -1.03
CA VAL A 199 19.71 -13.85 -0.75
C VAL A 199 18.66 -14.13 -1.84
N GLY A 200 18.60 -13.32 -2.90
CA GLY A 200 17.70 -13.55 -4.04
C GLY A 200 16.29 -13.00 -3.90
N ALA A 201 16.07 -11.96 -3.09
CA ALA A 201 14.80 -11.24 -3.13
C ALA A 201 14.61 -10.57 -4.51
N ALA A 202 13.38 -10.55 -5.01
CA ALA A 202 13.05 -10.09 -6.35
C ALA A 202 12.97 -8.57 -6.50
N ALA A 203 12.82 -7.82 -5.39
CA ALA A 203 12.86 -6.36 -5.33
C ALA A 203 12.90 -5.87 -3.86
N ILE A 204 13.32 -4.62 -3.66
CA ILE A 204 13.25 -3.95 -2.35
C ILE A 204 12.52 -2.60 -2.45
N THR A 205 11.58 -2.38 -1.53
CA THR A 205 10.91 -1.09 -1.33
C THR A 205 11.51 -0.36 -0.13
N LEU A 206 11.91 0.89 -0.33
CA LEU A 206 12.37 1.77 0.76
C LEU A 206 11.36 2.89 1.02
N HIS A 207 10.81 2.91 2.23
CA HIS A 207 10.17 4.11 2.75
C HIS A 207 11.22 5.10 3.25
N GLY A 208 11.25 6.31 2.67
CA GLY A 208 12.24 7.36 2.93
C GLY A 208 12.15 8.02 4.32
N ARG A 209 11.70 7.29 5.35
CA ARG A 209 11.70 7.73 6.75
C ARG A 209 12.19 6.59 7.64
N THR A 210 12.86 6.93 8.72
CA THR A 210 13.18 6.06 9.86
C THR A 210 11.91 5.65 10.62
N VAL A 211 12.04 4.68 11.54
CA VAL A 211 10.94 4.32 12.46
C VAL A 211 10.59 5.49 13.37
N LYS A 212 11.59 6.19 13.90
CA LYS A 212 11.43 7.36 14.78
C LYS A 212 10.58 8.47 14.15
N GLU A 213 10.78 8.74 12.87
CA GLU A 213 10.03 9.77 12.15
C GLU A 213 8.57 9.40 11.93
N GLN A 214 8.20 8.12 11.95
CA GLN A 214 6.85 7.63 11.63
C GLN A 214 6.33 8.22 10.29
N TYR A 215 5.46 9.22 10.38
CA TYR A 215 4.85 9.96 9.28
C TYR A 215 5.03 11.49 9.43
N SER A 216 5.98 11.92 10.26
CA SER A 216 6.36 13.31 10.45
C SER A 216 7.37 13.76 9.39
N GLY A 217 7.56 15.08 9.27
CA GLY A 217 8.50 15.66 8.31
C GLY A 217 8.18 15.28 6.86
N THR A 218 9.21 15.30 6.01
CA THR A 218 9.15 14.94 4.59
C THR A 218 9.93 13.65 4.38
N ALA A 219 9.45 12.76 3.52
CA ALA A 219 10.21 11.58 3.12
C ALA A 219 11.52 12.01 2.44
N ASP A 220 12.63 11.47 2.92
CA ASP A 220 13.96 11.71 2.37
C ASP A 220 14.19 10.83 1.14
N TRP A 221 13.88 11.37 -0.03
CA TRP A 221 14.07 10.69 -1.30
C TRP A 221 15.54 10.52 -1.68
N THR A 222 16.46 11.27 -1.06
CA THR A 222 17.91 11.08 -1.31
C THR A 222 18.38 9.71 -0.83
N SER A 223 17.78 9.17 0.25
CA SER A 223 18.03 7.80 0.69
C SER A 223 17.55 6.73 -0.29
N ILE A 224 16.52 7.02 -1.08
CA ILE A 224 16.03 6.11 -2.14
C ILE A 224 17.00 6.12 -3.31
N ALA A 225 17.47 7.31 -3.72
CA ALA A 225 18.48 7.45 -4.77
C ALA A 225 19.78 6.73 -4.39
N ASP A 226 20.22 6.90 -3.15
CA ASP A 226 21.39 6.22 -2.59
C ASP A 226 21.23 4.69 -2.57
N LEU A 227 20.05 4.19 -2.16
CA LEU A 227 19.77 2.75 -2.21
C LEU A 227 19.79 2.23 -3.65
N LYS A 228 19.21 2.97 -4.60
CA LYS A 228 19.21 2.60 -6.03
C LYS A 228 20.62 2.53 -6.62
N GLN A 229 21.54 3.37 -6.15
CA GLN A 229 22.95 3.31 -6.54
C GLN A 229 23.69 2.14 -5.87
N THR A 230 23.26 1.75 -4.67
CA THR A 230 23.88 0.67 -3.87
C THR A 230 23.43 -0.71 -4.34
N VAL A 231 22.16 -0.87 -4.69
CA VAL A 231 21.53 -2.15 -5.08
C VAL A 231 21.29 -2.15 -6.58
N THR A 232 22.07 -2.95 -7.30
CA THR A 232 22.13 -2.91 -8.77
C THR A 232 21.49 -4.10 -9.47
N ASP A 233 21.32 -5.22 -8.77
CA ASP A 233 20.90 -6.48 -9.42
C ASP A 233 19.40 -6.72 -9.31
N ILE A 234 18.72 -6.02 -8.40
CA ILE A 234 17.27 -6.11 -8.18
C ILE A 234 16.63 -4.71 -8.21
N PRO A 235 15.35 -4.59 -8.59
CA PRO A 235 14.63 -3.32 -8.58
C PRO A 235 14.55 -2.70 -7.18
N VAL A 236 14.65 -1.37 -7.14
CA VAL A 236 14.43 -0.54 -5.95
C VAL A 236 13.18 0.30 -6.17
N LEU A 237 12.18 0.13 -5.30
CA LEU A 237 10.96 0.93 -5.32
C LEU A 237 11.01 2.03 -4.24
N GLY A 238 10.67 3.25 -4.64
CA GLY A 238 10.59 4.39 -3.73
C GLY A 238 9.24 4.49 -3.02
N ASN A 239 9.23 4.81 -1.73
CA ASN A 239 7.99 5.01 -0.96
C ASN A 239 8.06 6.23 -0.05
N GLY A 240 6.97 7.01 -0.04
CA GLY A 240 6.79 8.13 0.88
C GLY A 240 6.45 9.41 0.15
N ASP A 241 5.37 10.06 0.59
CA ASP A 241 4.91 11.37 0.11
C ASP A 241 4.58 11.43 -1.40
N VAL A 242 4.06 10.33 -1.94
CA VAL A 242 3.42 10.30 -3.26
C VAL A 242 1.92 10.59 -3.10
N TRP A 243 1.49 11.80 -3.49
CA TRP A 243 0.11 12.26 -3.34
C TRP A 243 -0.63 12.40 -4.67
N SER A 244 0.10 12.47 -5.79
CA SER A 244 -0.41 12.53 -7.16
C SER A 244 0.44 11.71 -8.13
N ALA A 245 0.00 11.61 -9.39
CA ALA A 245 0.79 11.00 -10.45
C ALA A 245 2.09 11.77 -10.72
N GLU A 246 2.08 13.09 -10.59
CA GLU A 246 3.26 13.94 -10.74
C GLU A 246 4.30 13.67 -9.66
N ASP A 247 3.88 13.44 -8.41
CA ASP A 247 4.81 13.04 -7.35
C ASP A 247 5.48 11.70 -7.65
N ALA A 248 4.73 10.73 -8.19
CA ALA A 248 5.26 9.43 -8.56
C ALA A 248 6.31 9.54 -9.69
N LEU A 249 5.97 10.27 -10.76
CA LEU A 249 6.87 10.52 -11.86
C LEU A 249 8.14 11.26 -11.39
N ARG A 250 7.97 12.30 -10.57
CA ARG A 250 9.06 13.08 -10.00
C ARG A 250 9.96 12.24 -9.09
N MET A 251 9.40 11.36 -8.26
CA MET A 251 10.18 10.43 -7.44
C MET A 251 11.08 9.56 -8.30
N MET A 252 10.55 8.95 -9.36
CA MET A 252 11.36 8.12 -10.26
C MET A 252 12.43 8.94 -10.99
N ASP A 253 12.11 10.17 -11.40
CA ASP A 253 13.09 11.06 -12.05
C ASP A 253 14.23 11.49 -11.12
N GLU A 254 13.91 11.89 -9.89
CA GLU A 254 14.89 12.40 -8.93
C GLU A 254 15.77 11.29 -8.35
N THR A 255 15.22 10.08 -8.20
CA THR A 255 15.89 8.98 -7.48
C THR A 255 16.42 7.88 -8.39
N GLY A 256 15.91 7.76 -9.61
CA GLY A 256 16.19 6.62 -10.49
C GLY A 256 15.54 5.31 -10.04
N ALA A 257 14.63 5.33 -9.04
CA ALA A 257 13.88 4.15 -8.61
C ALA A 257 13.14 3.51 -9.79
N ASP A 258 13.02 2.18 -9.76
CA ASP A 258 12.40 1.39 -10.84
C ASP A 258 10.87 1.37 -10.74
N GLY A 259 10.32 1.80 -9.61
CA GLY A 259 8.90 1.98 -9.39
C GLY A 259 8.62 2.74 -8.09
N VAL A 260 7.34 2.98 -7.83
CA VAL A 260 6.90 3.69 -6.63
C VAL A 260 5.88 2.88 -5.84
N VAL A 261 5.83 3.10 -4.54
CA VAL A 261 4.81 2.53 -3.67
C VAL A 261 3.94 3.64 -3.11
N VAL A 262 2.63 3.53 -3.28
CA VAL A 262 1.64 4.56 -2.88
C VAL A 262 0.84 4.08 -1.69
N GLY A 263 0.93 4.80 -0.58
CA GLY A 263 0.17 4.51 0.63
C GLY A 263 -0.92 5.54 0.87
N ARG A 264 -0.67 6.46 1.80
CA ARG A 264 -1.67 7.41 2.30
C ARG A 264 -2.33 8.28 1.24
N GLY A 265 -1.68 8.51 0.09
CA GLY A 265 -2.23 9.29 -1.02
C GLY A 265 -3.55 8.76 -1.59
N CYS A 266 -3.75 7.44 -1.58
CA CYS A 266 -4.97 6.81 -2.11
C CYS A 266 -6.10 6.70 -1.09
N GLN A 267 -5.90 7.06 0.19
CA GLN A 267 -6.97 6.97 1.21
C GLN A 267 -8.15 7.87 0.85
N GLY A 268 -9.31 7.24 0.60
CA GLY A 268 -10.51 7.91 0.10
C GLY A 268 -10.36 8.49 -1.31
N ARG A 269 -9.37 8.02 -2.07
CA ARG A 269 -9.06 8.39 -3.45
C ARG A 269 -8.56 7.17 -4.25
N PRO A 270 -9.38 6.10 -4.38
CA PRO A 270 -8.97 4.94 -5.18
C PRO A 270 -8.68 5.31 -6.65
N TRP A 271 -9.32 6.38 -7.17
CA TRP A 271 -9.05 6.93 -8.51
C TRP A 271 -7.64 7.48 -8.71
N LEU A 272 -6.83 7.65 -7.65
CA LEU A 272 -5.42 7.97 -7.81
C LEU A 272 -4.69 6.91 -8.65
N PHE A 273 -5.14 5.65 -8.65
CA PHE A 273 -4.56 4.60 -9.50
C PHE A 273 -4.87 4.80 -11.00
N ALA A 274 -6.00 5.42 -11.35
CA ALA A 274 -6.25 5.84 -12.73
C ALA A 274 -5.27 6.95 -13.14
N ASP A 275 -5.09 7.95 -12.27
CA ASP A 275 -4.16 9.06 -12.52
C ASP A 275 -2.71 8.58 -12.65
N LEU A 276 -2.30 7.63 -11.79
CA LEU A 276 -0.97 7.01 -11.82
C LEU A 276 -0.76 6.24 -13.12
N ALA A 277 -1.71 5.38 -13.51
CA ALA A 277 -1.66 4.63 -14.76
C ALA A 277 -1.58 5.58 -15.97
N ALA A 278 -2.44 6.61 -16.01
CA ALA A 278 -2.40 7.64 -17.05
C ALA A 278 -1.04 8.37 -17.08
N GLY A 279 -0.51 8.77 -15.93
CA GLY A 279 0.79 9.42 -15.83
C GLY A 279 1.93 8.57 -16.39
N PHE A 280 2.00 7.30 -16.01
CA PHE A 280 3.01 6.36 -16.51
C PHE A 280 2.81 5.93 -17.97
N SER A 281 1.59 6.07 -18.50
CA SER A 281 1.31 5.87 -19.92
C SER A 281 1.61 7.11 -20.78
N GLY A 282 2.08 8.21 -20.18
CA GLY A 282 2.35 9.48 -20.87
C GLY A 282 1.13 10.39 -21.05
N SER A 283 0.00 10.06 -20.44
CA SER A 283 -1.23 10.86 -20.47
C SER A 283 -1.28 11.88 -19.33
N ALA A 284 -1.74 13.10 -19.66
CA ALA A 284 -2.02 14.16 -18.69
C ALA A 284 -3.46 14.11 -18.13
N GLU A 285 -4.26 13.11 -18.52
CA GLU A 285 -5.63 12.95 -18.03
C GLU A 285 -5.66 12.68 -16.53
N ARG A 286 -6.58 13.33 -15.82
CA ARG A 286 -6.75 13.18 -14.37
C ARG A 286 -8.23 13.09 -14.02
N ILE A 287 -8.57 12.16 -13.13
CA ILE A 287 -9.92 11.97 -12.62
C ILE A 287 -10.21 13.05 -11.58
N ARG A 288 -11.21 13.89 -11.87
CA ARG A 288 -11.64 15.00 -11.02
C ARG A 288 -13.11 14.81 -10.63
N PRO A 289 -13.42 13.86 -9.73
CA PRO A 289 -14.80 13.45 -9.45
C PRO A 289 -15.59 14.58 -8.79
N GLY A 290 -16.85 14.81 -9.18
CA GLY A 290 -17.75 15.65 -8.40
C GLY A 290 -18.18 14.95 -7.10
N LEU A 291 -18.93 15.64 -6.23
CA LEU A 291 -19.44 15.04 -5.00
C LEU A 291 -20.35 13.83 -5.28
N GLY A 292 -21.15 13.89 -6.35
CA GLY A 292 -21.96 12.76 -6.81
C GLY A 292 -21.14 11.53 -7.22
N ASP A 293 -19.99 11.71 -7.86
CA ASP A 293 -19.06 10.62 -8.17
C ASP A 293 -18.48 10.03 -6.88
N VAL A 294 -18.01 10.88 -5.96
CA VAL A 294 -17.45 10.44 -4.67
C VAL A 294 -18.48 9.67 -3.85
N ALA A 295 -19.74 10.09 -3.83
CA ALA A 295 -20.83 9.37 -3.18
C ALA A 295 -21.03 7.97 -3.77
N ARG A 296 -21.05 7.85 -5.10
CA ARG A 296 -21.13 6.55 -5.79
C ARG A 296 -19.94 5.65 -5.49
N ILE A 297 -18.74 6.20 -5.47
CA ILE A 297 -17.51 5.44 -5.18
C ILE A 297 -17.51 4.95 -3.72
N LEU A 298 -17.91 5.79 -2.77
CA LEU A 298 -18.07 5.39 -1.37
C LEU A 298 -19.10 4.26 -1.23
N ARG A 299 -20.23 4.36 -1.95
CA ARG A 299 -21.29 3.35 -1.93
C ARG A 299 -20.84 2.02 -2.53
N ARG A 300 -20.05 2.08 -3.62
CA ARG A 300 -19.39 0.90 -4.23
C ARG A 300 -18.40 0.25 -3.26
N HIS A 301 -17.65 1.05 -2.50
CA HIS A 301 -16.75 0.53 -1.47
C HIS A 301 -17.53 -0.19 -0.35
N ALA A 302 -18.70 0.32 0.04
CA ALA A 302 -19.58 -0.31 1.03
C ALA A 302 -20.06 -1.71 0.60
N GLU A 303 -20.44 -1.84 -0.66
CA GLU A 303 -20.81 -3.11 -1.31
C GLU A 303 -19.68 -4.13 -1.23
N LEU A 304 -18.48 -3.73 -1.66
CA LEU A 304 -17.32 -4.61 -1.69
C LEU A 304 -16.89 -5.03 -0.27
N LEU A 305 -17.03 -4.15 0.73
CA LEU A 305 -16.78 -4.50 2.13
C LEU A 305 -17.82 -5.48 2.67
N THR A 306 -19.09 -5.32 2.29
CA THR A 306 -20.17 -6.25 2.66
C THR A 306 -19.91 -7.63 2.08
N GLU A 307 -19.44 -7.71 0.83
CA GLU A 307 -19.02 -8.96 0.19
C GLU A 307 -17.79 -9.56 0.87
N PHE A 308 -16.76 -8.76 1.16
CA PHE A 308 -15.52 -9.21 1.79
C PHE A 308 -15.76 -9.83 3.17
N TYR A 309 -16.61 -9.20 3.98
CA TYR A 309 -16.95 -9.68 5.33
C TYR A 309 -18.12 -10.66 5.36
N GLU A 310 -18.82 -10.87 4.24
CA GLU A 310 -20.07 -11.64 4.16
C GLU A 310 -21.10 -11.16 5.19
N SER A 311 -21.11 -9.85 5.43
CA SER A 311 -21.90 -9.22 6.49
C SER A 311 -22.04 -7.73 6.23
N GLU A 312 -23.28 -7.27 6.02
CA GLU A 312 -23.58 -5.86 5.82
C GLU A 312 -23.19 -5.03 7.06
N ASP A 313 -23.59 -5.48 8.25
CA ASP A 313 -23.27 -4.80 9.52
C ASP A 313 -21.76 -4.59 9.71
N ARG A 314 -20.96 -5.61 9.43
CA ARG A 314 -19.50 -5.51 9.53
C ARG A 314 -18.93 -4.61 8.41
N GLY A 315 -19.43 -4.76 7.19
CA GLY A 315 -19.00 -3.96 6.03
C GLY A 315 -19.23 -2.46 6.24
N VAL A 316 -20.42 -2.06 6.66
CA VAL A 316 -20.72 -0.64 6.93
C VAL A 316 -19.95 -0.10 8.11
N LYS A 317 -19.78 -0.88 9.19
CA LYS A 317 -18.94 -0.48 10.34
C LYS A 317 -17.49 -0.25 9.94
N ASP A 318 -16.95 -1.11 9.08
CA ASP A 318 -15.59 -0.96 8.57
C ASP A 318 -15.46 0.31 7.70
N LEU A 319 -16.43 0.56 6.82
CA LEU A 319 -16.43 1.74 5.94
C LEU A 319 -16.39 3.08 6.71
N ARG A 320 -16.93 3.15 7.93
CA ARG A 320 -17.01 4.39 8.75
C ARG A 320 -15.67 5.13 8.85
N LYS A 321 -14.55 4.40 8.98
CA LYS A 321 -13.20 5.00 9.09
C LYS A 321 -12.73 5.70 7.80
N HIS A 322 -13.31 5.35 6.65
CA HIS A 322 -12.95 5.92 5.34
C HIS A 322 -13.69 7.22 5.01
N VAL A 323 -14.85 7.47 5.64
CA VAL A 323 -15.75 8.60 5.34
C VAL A 323 -15.02 9.94 5.36
N ALA A 324 -14.19 10.17 6.38
CA ALA A 324 -13.44 11.43 6.50
C ALA A 324 -12.49 11.66 5.32
N TRP A 325 -11.90 10.59 4.78
CA TRP A 325 -10.97 10.67 3.66
C TRP A 325 -11.70 10.94 2.34
N TYR A 326 -12.79 10.22 2.05
CA TYR A 326 -13.54 10.40 0.79
C TYR A 326 -14.02 11.83 0.62
N PHE A 327 -14.56 12.42 1.69
CA PHE A 327 -15.13 13.76 1.60
C PHE A 327 -14.13 14.87 1.86
N LYS A 328 -12.83 14.63 2.09
CA LYS A 328 -11.84 15.73 2.32
C LYS A 328 -11.97 16.81 1.22
N GLY A 329 -12.12 18.08 1.63
CA GLY A 329 -12.28 19.23 0.73
C GLY A 329 -13.69 19.45 0.16
N TYR A 330 -14.56 18.44 0.15
CA TYR A 330 -15.93 18.58 -0.33
C TYR A 330 -16.85 19.30 0.68
N PRO A 331 -17.85 20.07 0.19
CA PRO A 331 -18.77 20.87 1.02
C PRO A 331 -19.86 20.01 1.70
N VAL A 332 -19.48 18.91 2.36
CA VAL A 332 -20.40 18.01 3.08
C VAL A 332 -20.83 18.57 4.44
N GLY A 333 -19.98 19.37 5.08
CA GLY A 333 -20.20 19.86 6.45
C GLY A 333 -19.89 18.82 7.54
N GLY A 334 -19.60 19.30 8.75
CA GLY A 334 -19.15 18.45 9.87
C GLY A 334 -20.23 17.54 10.44
N ASP A 335 -21.48 18.00 10.46
CA ASP A 335 -22.63 17.22 10.96
C ASP A 335 -22.92 16.01 10.07
N MET A 336 -23.08 16.24 8.77
CA MET A 336 -23.33 15.17 7.80
C MET A 336 -22.18 14.14 7.77
N ARG A 337 -20.92 14.58 7.83
CA ARG A 337 -19.77 13.65 7.98
C ARG A 337 -19.89 12.75 9.19
N ARG A 338 -20.37 13.28 10.33
CA ARG A 338 -20.57 12.51 11.56
C ARG A 338 -21.66 11.47 11.37
N ARG A 339 -22.80 11.87 10.78
CA ARG A 339 -23.93 10.97 10.48
C ARG A 339 -23.54 9.84 9.53
N LEU A 340 -22.75 10.15 8.50
CA LEU A 340 -22.16 9.15 7.60
C LEU A 340 -21.16 8.26 8.34
N ALA A 341 -20.31 8.81 9.21
CA ALA A 341 -19.37 8.02 10.02
C ALA A 341 -20.06 7.15 11.10
N THR A 342 -21.37 7.28 11.29
CA THR A 342 -22.19 6.42 12.16
C THR A 342 -23.31 5.72 11.40
N MET A 343 -23.14 5.47 10.08
CA MET A 343 -24.13 4.74 9.28
C MET A 343 -24.30 3.28 9.73
N GLU A 344 -25.54 2.78 9.70
CA GLU A 344 -25.94 1.49 10.29
C GLU A 344 -26.24 0.41 9.24
N SER A 345 -26.52 0.79 8.00
CA SER A 345 -26.83 -0.12 6.88
C SER A 345 -26.51 0.54 5.54
N LEU A 346 -26.58 -0.23 4.44
CA LEU A 346 -26.45 0.32 3.09
C LEU A 346 -27.62 1.25 2.75
N ALA A 347 -28.83 0.93 3.21
CA ALA A 347 -30.00 1.78 3.04
C ALA A 347 -29.84 3.12 3.77
N ASP A 348 -29.35 3.11 5.02
CA ASP A 348 -29.07 4.32 5.80
C ASP A 348 -27.94 5.15 5.18
N LEU A 349 -26.93 4.49 4.57
CA LEU A 349 -25.93 5.18 3.76
C LEU A 349 -26.58 5.87 2.55
N ASP A 350 -27.44 5.18 1.81
CA ASP A 350 -28.12 5.72 0.62
C ASP A 350 -29.02 6.93 0.98
N GLU A 351 -29.77 6.84 2.08
CA GLU A 351 -30.59 7.94 2.61
C GLU A 351 -29.72 9.17 2.96
N LYS A 352 -28.61 8.97 3.69
CA LYS A 352 -27.70 10.07 4.05
C LYS A 352 -26.99 10.68 2.86
N LEU A 353 -26.63 9.87 1.85
CA LEU A 353 -26.03 10.36 0.61
C LEU A 353 -27.02 11.18 -0.22
N ALA A 354 -28.31 10.83 -0.21
CA ALA A 354 -29.35 11.58 -0.93
C ALA A 354 -29.60 13.00 -0.38
N GLU A 355 -29.18 13.28 0.86
CA GLU A 355 -29.25 14.62 1.46
C GLU A 355 -28.11 15.56 1.01
N LEU A 356 -27.09 15.05 0.32
CA LEU A 356 -25.97 15.85 -0.17
C LEU A 356 -26.34 16.64 -1.44
N ASP A 357 -25.71 17.79 -1.64
CA ASP A 357 -25.70 18.45 -2.96
C ASP A 357 -24.76 17.71 -3.92
N LEU A 358 -25.28 16.65 -4.55
CA LEU A 358 -24.52 15.80 -5.46
C LEU A 358 -24.03 16.52 -6.73
N SER A 359 -24.49 17.75 -6.99
CA SER A 359 -24.02 18.58 -8.10
C SER A 359 -22.72 19.33 -7.80
N ALA A 360 -22.26 19.34 -6.54
CA ALA A 360 -21.05 20.04 -6.14
C ALA A 360 -19.84 19.55 -6.95
N PRO A 361 -19.08 20.46 -7.60
CA PRO A 361 -17.98 20.09 -8.48
C PRO A 361 -16.75 19.63 -7.69
N TYR A 362 -15.73 19.18 -8.44
CA TYR A 362 -14.41 18.90 -7.88
C TYR A 362 -13.85 20.12 -7.11
N PRO A 363 -13.48 20.00 -5.83
CA PRO A 363 -13.01 21.14 -5.02
C PRO A 363 -11.60 21.64 -5.36
N GLY A 364 -10.94 21.10 -6.39
CA GLY A 364 -9.60 21.54 -6.79
C GLY A 364 -8.53 21.16 -5.77
N THR A 365 -7.63 22.08 -5.44
CA THR A 365 -6.46 21.81 -4.58
C THR A 365 -6.81 21.37 -3.17
N ASP A 366 -8.02 21.65 -2.68
CA ASP A 366 -8.43 21.32 -1.30
C ASP A 366 -8.57 19.81 -1.05
N VAL A 367 -8.83 19.04 -2.11
CA VAL A 367 -8.83 17.57 -2.02
C VAL A 367 -7.45 16.97 -2.23
N GLU A 368 -6.51 17.75 -2.76
CA GLU A 368 -5.16 17.32 -3.07
C GLU A 368 -4.26 17.29 -1.81
N GLY A 369 -3.08 16.69 -1.96
CA GLY A 369 -2.04 16.72 -0.96
C GLY A 369 -2.24 15.77 0.24
N PRO A 370 -1.54 16.03 1.36
CA PRO A 370 -1.36 15.06 2.44
C PRO A 370 -2.66 14.53 3.05
N ARG A 371 -2.65 13.23 3.36
CA ARG A 371 -3.80 12.48 3.92
C ARG A 371 -3.36 11.59 5.08
N GLY A 372 -4.34 11.26 5.93
CA GLY A 372 -4.13 10.51 7.16
C GLY A 372 -3.46 11.34 8.25
N ARG A 373 -3.10 10.67 9.35
CA ARG A 373 -2.50 11.32 10.52
C ARG A 373 -1.09 11.81 10.18
N THR A 374 -0.87 13.12 10.25
CA THR A 374 0.46 13.71 10.39
C THR A 374 0.82 13.68 11.88
N GLY A 375 2.04 13.25 12.18
CA GLY A 375 2.52 13.08 13.55
C GLY A 375 3.76 13.91 13.80
N HIS A 376 4.24 13.85 15.05
CA HIS A 376 5.59 14.29 15.41
C HIS A 376 6.50 13.07 15.54
N PRO A 377 7.83 13.21 15.37
CA PRO A 377 8.76 12.13 15.63
C PRO A 377 8.57 11.58 17.05
N ARG A 378 8.71 10.27 17.21
CA ARG A 378 8.70 9.60 18.52
C ARG A 378 9.74 8.51 18.49
N ASN A 379 10.56 8.43 19.54
CA ASN A 379 11.55 7.37 19.66
C ASN A 379 10.89 5.99 19.47
N ALA A 380 11.54 5.14 18.69
CA ALA A 380 11.09 3.78 18.49
C ALA A 380 11.08 3.08 19.86
N THR A 381 9.95 2.45 20.20
CA THR A 381 9.92 1.57 21.38
C THR A 381 10.51 0.24 20.95
N VAL A 382 11.63 -0.16 21.56
CA VAL A 382 12.37 -1.40 21.25
C VAL A 382 12.60 -2.23 22.53
N PRO A 383 12.94 -3.53 22.41
CA PRO A 383 13.42 -4.30 23.56
C PRO A 383 14.64 -3.65 24.23
N ALA A 384 14.80 -3.89 25.53
CA ALA A 384 15.96 -3.38 26.27
C ALA A 384 17.27 -3.93 25.67
N GLY A 385 18.24 -3.06 25.40
CA GLY A 385 19.52 -3.44 24.79
C GLY A 385 19.42 -3.86 23.32
N TRP A 386 18.28 -3.67 22.65
CA TRP A 386 18.11 -4.06 21.24
C TRP A 386 19.13 -3.39 20.32
N MET A 387 19.43 -2.12 20.55
CA MET A 387 20.33 -1.32 19.71
C MET A 387 21.81 -1.44 20.11
N ASP A 388 22.13 -2.06 21.24
CA ASP A 388 23.50 -2.14 21.77
C ASP A 388 24.43 -3.00 20.90
N SER A 389 23.86 -3.88 20.07
CA SER A 389 24.57 -4.74 19.14
C SER A 389 23.69 -5.11 17.94
N ARG A 390 24.29 -5.39 16.78
CA ARG A 390 23.60 -6.00 15.63
C ARG A 390 23.26 -7.49 15.88
N ALA A 391 23.94 -8.16 16.80
CA ALA A 391 23.65 -9.55 17.16
C ALA A 391 22.45 -9.68 18.11
N LEU A 392 21.73 -10.81 18.03
CA LEU A 392 20.73 -11.17 19.04
C LEU A 392 21.41 -11.65 20.32
N SER A 393 20.92 -11.21 21.48
CA SER A 393 21.26 -11.81 22.77
C SER A 393 20.37 -13.02 23.03
N ASP A 394 20.73 -13.86 24.01
CA ASP A 394 19.90 -14.99 24.42
C ASP A 394 18.54 -14.54 24.94
N GLU A 395 18.49 -13.42 25.67
CA GLU A 395 17.23 -12.82 26.14
C GLU A 395 16.35 -12.38 24.96
N HIS A 396 16.93 -11.70 23.97
CA HIS A 396 16.20 -11.32 22.75
C HIS A 396 15.65 -12.56 22.04
N ARG A 397 16.46 -13.61 21.88
CA ARG A 397 16.06 -14.86 21.22
C ARG A 397 14.91 -15.55 21.94
N ALA A 398 14.95 -15.60 23.27
CA ALA A 398 13.92 -16.26 24.08
C ALA A 398 12.54 -15.60 23.94
N ARG A 399 12.50 -14.29 23.65
CA ARG A 399 11.26 -13.49 23.63
C ARG A 399 10.81 -13.06 22.25
N LEU A 400 11.63 -13.28 21.22
CA LEU A 400 11.36 -12.79 19.86
C LEU A 400 10.02 -13.29 19.33
N HIS A 401 9.66 -14.54 19.62
CA HIS A 401 8.37 -15.13 19.22
C HIS A 401 7.15 -14.31 19.72
N GLU A 402 7.29 -13.55 20.81
CA GLU A 402 6.24 -12.66 21.30
C GLU A 402 5.88 -11.59 20.27
N ALA A 403 6.80 -11.23 19.37
CA ALA A 403 6.57 -10.20 18.36
C ALA A 403 5.44 -10.53 17.40
N GLU A 404 5.13 -11.82 17.19
CA GLU A 404 4.00 -12.25 16.35
C GLU A 404 2.70 -12.49 17.13
N LEU A 405 2.75 -12.53 18.47
CA LEU A 405 1.57 -12.72 19.32
C LEU A 405 0.63 -11.51 19.24
N ASP A 406 -0.66 -11.77 19.01
CA ASP A 406 -1.76 -10.78 19.00
C ASP A 406 -1.70 -9.70 17.90
N ILE A 407 -0.91 -9.82 16.84
CA ILE A 407 -0.98 -8.89 15.70
C ILE A 407 -1.92 -9.46 14.63
N SER A 408 -3.23 -9.46 14.90
CA SER A 408 -4.19 -9.33 13.79
C SER A 408 -4.16 -7.86 13.35
N GLY A 409 -4.05 -7.60 12.05
CA GLY A 409 -4.09 -6.24 11.50
C GLY A 409 -5.38 -5.52 11.91
N GLY A 410 -5.25 -4.37 12.57
CA GLY A 410 -6.36 -3.55 13.08
C GLY A 410 -6.24 -3.23 14.55
#